data_AF-T5KBS8-F1
#
_entry.id   AF-T5KBS8-F1
#
_cell.length_a   1.000
_cell.length_b   1.000
_cell.length_c   1.000
_cell.angle_alpha   90.00
_cell.angle_beta   90.00
_cell.angle_gamma   90.00
#
_symmetry.space_group_name_H-M   'P 1'
#
loop_
_entity.id
_entity.type
_entity.pdbx_description
1 polymer ?
#
loop_
_entity_poly.entity_id
_entity_poly.type
_entity_poly.pdbx_seq_one_letter_code
_entity_poly.pdbx_strand_id
1 'polypeptide(L)'
;MLTLLSVGLAFLGAFWLFRGQLSHDRQLTQVQLAAERTERVNDARRQAARKLGNALITAQDEFNSMDGPTLFEAASRPGFNRDQGAPGAETIYRAFRVAEHELDLDDIILRLRRVRLAWWHGVRSVHDSGRLKRLPREQQAHVLFALADEYFTPNGEQLLELGRALMRWDGAGEVPTLDQVFMKGCETPAALAQSVERLLTRELPKLPW
;
A
#
# COMPACT_ATOMS: atom_id res chain seq x y z
N MET A 1 -36.05 44.08 -57.35
CA MET A 1 -34.62 43.69 -57.25
C MET A 1 -34.06 43.77 -55.83
N LEU A 2 -34.41 44.78 -55.02
CA LEU A 2 -33.94 44.92 -53.62
C LEU A 2 -34.33 43.77 -52.66
N THR A 3 -35.46 43.10 -52.88
CA THR A 3 -35.98 42.03 -52.00
C THR A 3 -35.20 40.71 -52.09
N LEU A 4 -34.55 40.42 -53.22
CA LEU A 4 -33.73 39.20 -53.37
C LEU A 4 -32.38 39.33 -52.65
N LEU A 5 -31.81 40.55 -52.63
CA LEU A 5 -30.56 40.85 -51.94
C LEU A 5 -30.69 40.78 -50.42
N SER A 6 -31.79 41.30 -49.87
CA SER A 6 -32.04 41.24 -48.42
C SER A 6 -32.31 39.82 -47.92
N VAL A 7 -33.01 38.99 -48.70
CA VAL A 7 -33.23 37.57 -48.38
C VAL A 7 -31.92 36.78 -48.43
N GLY A 8 -31.05 37.03 -49.42
CA GLY A 8 -29.73 36.38 -49.52
C GLY A 8 -28.81 36.72 -48.34
N LEU A 9 -28.80 37.98 -47.89
CA LEU A 9 -28.05 38.43 -46.72
C LEU A 9 -28.56 37.81 -45.41
N ALA A 10 -29.88 37.71 -45.25
CA ALA A 10 -30.49 37.05 -44.09
C ALA A 10 -30.14 35.56 -44.04
N PHE A 11 -30.15 34.87 -45.19
CA PHE A 11 -29.75 33.46 -45.29
C PHE A 11 -28.27 33.24 -44.96
N LEU A 12 -27.39 34.11 -45.46
CA LEU A 12 -25.96 34.07 -45.13
C LEU A 12 -25.71 34.30 -43.64
N GLY A 13 -26.40 35.25 -43.02
CA GLY A 13 -26.33 35.49 -41.57
C GLY A 13 -26.80 34.28 -40.75
N ALA A 14 -27.95 33.71 -41.11
CA ALA A 14 -28.49 32.52 -40.45
C ALA A 14 -27.57 31.29 -40.61
N PHE A 15 -27.01 31.09 -41.80
CA PHE A 15 -26.05 30.02 -42.07
C PHE A 15 -24.77 30.17 -41.25
N TRP A 16 -24.26 31.40 -41.09
CA TRP A 16 -23.06 31.67 -40.31
C TRP A 16 -23.29 31.41 -38.81
N LEU A 17 -24.43 31.85 -38.26
CA LEU A 17 -24.83 31.56 -36.88
C LEU A 17 -25.01 30.06 -36.62
N PHE A 18 -25.68 29.36 -37.52
CA PHE A 18 -25.88 27.90 -37.42
C PHE A 18 -24.54 27.16 -37.45
N ARG A 19 -23.61 27.58 -38.33
CA ARG A 19 -22.26 27.00 -38.40
C ARG A 19 -21.44 27.31 -37.14
N GLY A 20 -21.62 28.49 -36.55
CA GLY A 20 -21.06 28.86 -35.25
C GLY A 20 -21.57 27.95 -34.13
N GLN A 21 -22.89 27.75 -34.03
CA GLN A 21 -23.50 26.84 -33.05
C GLN A 21 -22.99 25.40 -33.21
N LEU A 22 -22.96 24.85 -34.43
CA LEU A 22 -22.44 23.51 -34.68
C LEU A 22 -20.96 23.35 -34.26
N SER A 23 -20.15 24.40 -34.42
CA SER A 23 -18.75 24.38 -33.97
C SER A 23 -18.63 24.39 -32.45
N HIS A 24 -19.50 25.16 -31.77
CA HIS A 24 -19.55 25.25 -30.32
C HIS A 24 -20.04 23.92 -29.70
N ASP A 25 -21.10 23.33 -30.26
CA ASP A 25 -21.63 22.04 -29.82
C ASP A 25 -20.60 20.91 -29.96
N ARG A 26 -19.80 20.93 -31.04
CA ARG A 26 -18.68 19.99 -31.24
C ARG A 26 -17.57 20.18 -30.21
N GLN A 27 -17.24 21.42 -29.87
CA GLN A 27 -16.24 21.71 -28.83
C GLN A 27 -16.75 21.25 -27.45
N LEU A 28 -18.01 21.52 -27.13
CA LEU A 28 -18.62 21.08 -25.88
C LEU A 28 -18.64 19.55 -25.76
N THR A 29 -19.01 18.83 -26.83
CA THR A 29 -18.98 17.36 -26.83
C THR A 29 -17.56 16.81 -26.72
N GLN A 30 -16.56 17.45 -27.35
CA GLN A 30 -15.15 17.03 -27.19
C GLN A 30 -14.65 17.24 -25.76
N VAL A 31 -14.99 18.36 -25.13
CA VAL A 31 -14.63 18.64 -23.73
C VAL A 31 -15.32 17.65 -22.79
N GLN A 32 -16.60 17.36 -23.02
CA GLN A 32 -17.34 16.35 -22.24
C GLN A 32 -16.73 14.96 -22.37
N LEU A 33 -16.38 14.52 -23.58
CA LEU A 33 -15.73 13.23 -23.82
C LEU A 33 -14.33 13.16 -23.17
N ALA A 34 -13.57 14.25 -23.18
CA ALA A 34 -12.29 14.32 -22.49
C ALA A 34 -12.48 14.22 -20.97
N ALA A 35 -13.44 14.95 -20.40
CA ALA A 35 -13.77 14.90 -18.98
C ALA A 35 -14.23 13.50 -18.54
N GLU A 36 -15.10 12.85 -19.32
CA GLU A 36 -15.59 11.49 -19.02
C GLU A 36 -14.47 10.46 -19.08
N ARG A 37 -13.53 10.60 -20.04
CA ARG A 37 -12.33 9.75 -20.08
C ARG A 37 -11.46 9.94 -18.85
N THR A 38 -11.23 11.18 -18.43
CA THR A 38 -10.46 11.48 -17.22
C THR A 38 -11.15 10.94 -15.97
N GLU A 39 -12.46 11.07 -15.86
CA GLU A 39 -13.24 10.55 -14.74
C GLU A 39 -13.14 9.02 -14.64
N ARG A 40 -13.23 8.30 -15.77
CA ARG A 40 -13.05 6.84 -15.79
C ARG A 40 -11.65 6.40 -15.35
N VAL A 41 -10.62 7.14 -15.76
CA VAL A 41 -9.23 6.86 -15.34
C VAL A 41 -9.08 7.11 -13.84
N ASN A 42 -9.57 8.24 -13.33
CA ASN A 42 -9.53 8.54 -11.90
C ASN A 42 -10.31 7.51 -11.09
N ASP A 43 -11.45 7.02 -11.59
CA ASP A 43 -12.23 5.97 -10.95
C ASP A 43 -11.47 4.63 -10.87
N ALA A 44 -10.79 4.22 -11.95
CA ALA A 44 -9.95 3.03 -11.95
C ALA A 44 -8.80 3.15 -10.94
N ARG A 45 -8.11 4.29 -10.94
CA ARG A 45 -7.05 4.62 -9.98
C ARG A 45 -7.57 4.59 -8.54
N ARG A 46 -8.70 5.22 -8.25
CA ARG A 46 -9.35 5.23 -6.93
C ARG A 46 -9.69 3.81 -6.46
N GLN A 47 -10.24 2.98 -7.33
CA GLN A 47 -10.57 1.59 -6.99
C GLN A 47 -9.31 0.76 -6.71
N ALA A 48 -8.26 0.93 -7.52
CA ALA A 48 -6.97 0.29 -7.31
C ALA A 48 -6.35 0.71 -5.97
N ALA A 49 -6.34 2.01 -5.67
CA ALA A 49 -5.83 2.55 -4.42
C ALA A 49 -6.61 2.06 -3.21
N ARG A 50 -7.95 2.01 -3.29
CA ARG A 50 -8.79 1.48 -2.22
C ARG A 50 -8.54 0.00 -1.95
N LYS A 51 -8.33 -0.82 -3.00
CA LYS A 51 -7.96 -2.23 -2.85
C LYS A 51 -6.59 -2.38 -2.18
N LEU A 52 -5.61 -1.59 -2.60
CA LEU A 52 -4.28 -1.58 -2.00
C LEU A 52 -4.35 -1.13 -0.54
N GLY A 53 -5.04 -0.03 -0.24
CA GLY A 53 -5.18 0.49 1.11
C GLY A 53 -5.89 -0.48 2.06
N ASN A 54 -6.96 -1.13 1.60
CA ASN A 54 -7.60 -2.21 2.35
C ASN A 54 -6.64 -3.37 2.64
N ALA A 55 -5.83 -3.78 1.66
CA ALA A 55 -4.88 -4.86 1.84
C ALA A 55 -3.78 -4.52 2.85
N LEU A 56 -3.28 -3.28 2.86
CA LEU A 56 -2.32 -2.81 3.86
C LEU A 56 -2.91 -2.83 5.27
N ILE A 57 -4.17 -2.39 5.42
CA ILE A 57 -4.87 -2.40 6.71
C ILE A 57 -5.12 -3.83 7.18
N THR A 58 -5.70 -4.68 6.34
CA THR A 58 -5.95 -6.09 6.67
C THR A 58 -4.67 -6.83 7.03
N ALA A 59 -3.57 -6.58 6.31
CA ALA A 59 -2.30 -7.19 6.64
C ALA A 59 -1.77 -6.73 8.00
N GLN A 60 -2.02 -5.48 8.41
CA GLN A 60 -1.63 -5.03 9.74
C GLN A 60 -2.56 -5.56 10.82
N ASP A 61 -3.87 -5.61 10.59
CA ASP A 61 -4.84 -6.20 11.51
C ASP A 61 -4.58 -7.69 11.74
N GLU A 62 -4.14 -8.42 10.70
CA GLU A 62 -3.68 -9.82 10.82
C GLU A 62 -2.49 -9.94 11.77
N PHE A 63 -1.55 -8.99 11.77
CA PHE A 63 -0.44 -8.99 12.74
C PHE A 63 -0.92 -8.61 14.15
N ASN A 64 -1.71 -7.54 14.27
CA ASN A 64 -2.21 -7.03 15.56
C ASN A 64 -3.11 -8.03 16.30
N SER A 65 -3.72 -8.98 15.59
CA SER A 65 -4.55 -10.04 16.17
C SER A 65 -3.76 -11.29 16.58
N MET A 66 -2.47 -11.38 16.26
CA MET A 66 -1.62 -12.49 16.70
C MET A 66 -1.17 -12.27 18.14
N ASP A 67 -1.32 -13.30 18.96
CA ASP A 67 -0.62 -13.41 20.23
C ASP A 67 0.74 -14.10 20.07
N GLY A 68 1.57 -14.08 21.12
CA GLY A 68 2.89 -14.70 21.08
C GLY A 68 2.90 -16.18 20.68
N PRO A 69 2.00 -17.02 21.19
CA PRO A 69 1.84 -18.41 20.73
C PRO A 69 1.51 -18.54 19.24
N THR A 70 0.56 -17.76 18.72
CA THR A 70 0.18 -17.79 17.30
C THR A 70 1.35 -17.36 16.41
N LEU A 71 2.08 -16.32 16.83
CA LEU A 71 3.27 -15.83 16.13
C LEU A 71 4.38 -16.88 16.13
N PHE A 72 4.60 -17.54 17.28
CA PHE A 72 5.55 -18.63 17.41
C PHE A 72 5.24 -19.77 16.43
N GLU A 73 3.98 -20.23 16.40
CA GLU A 73 3.55 -21.28 15.47
C GLU A 73 3.65 -20.87 14.00
N ALA A 74 3.31 -19.61 13.70
CA ALA A 74 3.45 -19.06 12.35
C ALA A 74 4.93 -19.05 11.91
N ALA A 75 5.86 -18.68 12.79
CA ALA A 75 7.29 -18.72 12.53
C ALA A 75 7.83 -20.16 12.34
N SER A 76 7.21 -21.15 13.01
CA SER A 76 7.58 -22.56 12.88
C SER A 76 7.13 -23.23 11.56
N ARG A 77 6.25 -22.60 10.76
CA ARG A 77 5.70 -23.23 9.55
C ARG A 77 6.81 -23.52 8.49
N PRO A 78 6.96 -24.77 8.04
CA PRO A 78 7.89 -25.11 6.95
C PRO A 78 7.38 -24.55 5.62
N GLY A 79 8.30 -24.17 4.72
CA GLY A 79 7.94 -23.66 3.38
C GLY A 79 7.97 -22.13 3.22
N PHE A 80 8.90 -21.44 3.88
CA PHE A 80 9.12 -20.01 3.60
C PHE A 80 9.61 -19.82 2.18
N ASN A 81 8.73 -19.27 1.33
CA ASN A 81 9.17 -18.53 0.16
C ASN A 81 9.46 -17.10 0.59
N ARG A 82 10.61 -16.58 0.13
CA ARG A 82 11.12 -15.23 0.38
C ARG A 82 10.12 -14.12 0.05
N ASP A 83 9.06 -14.47 -0.68
CA ASP A 83 8.01 -13.58 -1.17
C ASP A 83 6.66 -13.67 -0.44
N GLN A 84 6.38 -14.71 0.34
CA GLN A 84 5.01 -15.04 0.79
C GLN A 84 4.86 -15.48 2.27
N GLY A 85 5.96 -15.62 3.00
CA GLY A 85 5.91 -16.30 4.31
C GLY A 85 5.50 -15.44 5.52
N ALA A 86 5.36 -14.12 5.37
CA ALA A 86 5.03 -13.22 6.49
C ALA A 86 3.50 -12.98 6.58
N PRO A 87 2.95 -12.75 7.79
CA PRO A 87 1.55 -12.39 7.98
C PRO A 87 1.14 -11.24 7.06
N GLY A 88 0.01 -11.38 6.36
CA GLY A 88 -0.51 -10.37 5.43
C GLY A 88 0.31 -10.10 4.16
N ALA A 89 1.47 -10.74 3.95
CA ALA A 89 2.34 -10.47 2.79
C ALA A 89 1.69 -10.85 1.46
N GLU A 90 0.96 -11.97 1.41
CA GLU A 90 0.24 -12.41 0.21
C GLU A 90 -0.93 -11.48 -0.13
N THR A 91 -1.65 -10.98 0.88
CA THR A 91 -2.74 -10.01 0.71
C THR A 91 -2.22 -8.72 0.10
N ILE A 92 -1.10 -8.20 0.61
CA ILE A 92 -0.42 -7.02 0.05
C ILE A 92 0.06 -7.32 -1.37
N TYR A 93 0.69 -8.48 -1.61
CA TYR A 93 1.24 -8.85 -2.92
C TYR A 93 0.17 -8.89 -4.01
N ARG A 94 -1.00 -9.51 -3.73
CA ARG A 94 -2.11 -9.56 -4.67
C ARG A 94 -2.66 -8.18 -4.97
N ALA A 95 -2.84 -7.35 -3.95
CA ALA A 95 -3.35 -6.00 -4.13
C ALA A 95 -2.36 -5.11 -4.88
N PHE A 96 -1.06 -5.26 -4.61
CA PHE A 96 0.01 -4.55 -5.31
C PHE A 96 0.03 -4.86 -6.80
N ARG A 97 -0.01 -6.14 -7.18
CA ARG A 97 0.01 -6.56 -8.60
C ARG A 97 -1.21 -6.09 -9.39
N VAL A 98 -2.34 -5.89 -8.73
CA VAL A 98 -3.51 -5.27 -9.36
C VAL A 98 -3.33 -3.76 -9.45
N ALA A 99 -2.77 -3.14 -8.41
CA ALA A 99 -2.58 -1.71 -8.32
C ALA A 99 -1.48 -1.17 -9.24
N GLU A 100 -0.40 -1.91 -9.49
CA GLU A 100 0.72 -1.50 -10.35
C GLU A 100 0.33 -1.26 -11.82
N HIS A 101 -0.79 -1.83 -12.26
CA HIS A 101 -1.32 -1.60 -13.61
C HIS A 101 -2.08 -0.27 -13.74
N GLU A 102 -2.61 0.24 -12.64
CA GLU A 102 -3.48 1.42 -12.62
C GLU A 102 -2.82 2.62 -11.92
N LEU A 103 -1.88 2.36 -11.02
CA LEU A 103 -1.21 3.34 -10.19
C LEU A 103 0.28 3.37 -10.53
N ASP A 104 0.81 4.59 -10.64
CA ASP A 104 2.24 4.82 -10.60
C ASP A 104 2.71 4.69 -9.16
N LEU A 105 3.05 3.45 -8.77
CA LEU A 105 3.45 3.12 -7.41
C LEU A 105 4.95 3.34 -7.27
N ASP A 106 5.33 4.26 -6.37
CA ASP A 106 6.73 4.47 -6.03
C ASP A 106 7.41 3.21 -5.47
N ASP A 107 8.73 3.19 -5.62
CA ASP A 107 9.68 2.22 -5.05
C ASP A 107 9.48 1.99 -3.53
N ILE A 108 8.81 2.92 -2.86
CA ILE A 108 8.55 2.92 -1.43
C ILE A 108 7.62 1.77 -1.00
N ILE A 109 6.58 1.42 -1.78
CA ILE A 109 5.70 0.28 -1.45
C ILE A 109 6.44 -1.05 -1.64
N LEU A 110 7.27 -1.13 -2.69
CA LEU A 110 8.20 -2.24 -2.88
C LEU A 110 9.21 -2.33 -1.72
N ARG A 111 9.69 -1.19 -1.22
CA ARG A 111 10.60 -1.11 -0.09
C ARG A 111 9.93 -1.60 1.19
N LEU A 112 8.72 -1.18 1.51
CA LEU A 112 7.97 -1.68 2.67
C LEU A 112 7.75 -3.19 2.61
N ARG A 113 7.36 -3.71 1.44
CA ARG A 113 7.23 -5.16 1.22
C ARG A 113 8.54 -5.87 1.55
N ARG A 114 9.66 -5.38 1.01
CA ARG A 114 11.00 -5.96 1.25
C ARG A 114 11.39 -5.89 2.73
N VAL A 115 11.05 -4.79 3.40
CA VAL A 115 11.35 -4.56 4.82
C VAL A 115 10.55 -5.52 5.71
N ARG A 116 9.24 -5.65 5.50
CA ARG A 116 8.39 -6.60 6.23
C ARG A 116 8.84 -8.04 6.05
N LEU A 117 9.23 -8.42 4.82
CA LEU A 117 9.82 -9.73 4.53
C LEU A 117 11.18 -9.92 5.22
N ALA A 118 12.04 -8.90 5.24
CA ALA A 118 13.34 -8.95 5.90
C ALA A 118 13.19 -9.11 7.43
N TRP A 119 12.23 -8.43 8.04
CA TRP A 119 11.94 -8.57 9.47
C TRP A 119 11.37 -9.93 9.82
N TRP A 120 10.42 -10.42 9.04
CA TRP A 120 9.89 -11.77 9.26
C TRP A 120 10.98 -12.85 9.11
N HIS A 121 11.88 -12.68 8.15
CA HIS A 121 13.07 -13.51 8.03
C HIS A 121 13.96 -13.43 9.28
N GLY A 122 14.13 -12.24 9.85
CA GLY A 122 14.81 -12.03 11.12
C GLY A 122 14.17 -12.79 12.27
N VAL A 123 12.86 -12.62 12.48
CA VAL A 123 12.07 -13.35 13.50
C VAL A 123 12.25 -14.86 13.35
N ARG A 124 12.16 -15.38 12.12
CA ARG A 124 12.37 -16.80 11.84
C ARG A 124 13.82 -17.25 12.11
N SER A 125 14.81 -16.45 11.75
CA SER A 125 16.21 -16.75 12.05
C SER A 125 16.46 -16.86 13.56
N VAL A 126 15.75 -16.05 14.37
CA VAL A 126 15.81 -16.12 15.83
C VAL A 126 15.09 -17.36 16.35
N HIS A 127 13.92 -17.67 15.80
CA HIS A 127 13.20 -18.91 16.09
C HIS A 127 14.10 -20.15 15.88
N ASP A 128 14.86 -20.16 14.77
CA ASP A 128 15.72 -21.28 14.42
C ASP A 128 17.04 -21.32 15.22
N SER A 129 17.36 -20.26 15.95
CA SER A 129 18.61 -20.13 16.71
C SER A 129 18.71 -21.14 17.85
N GLY A 130 19.90 -21.72 18.02
CA GLY A 130 20.19 -22.65 19.12
C GLY A 130 20.10 -22.00 20.51
N ARG A 131 20.13 -20.66 20.60
CA ARG A 131 19.98 -19.91 21.87
C ARG A 131 18.52 -19.87 22.31
N LEU A 132 17.59 -19.56 21.40
CA LEU A 132 16.16 -19.53 21.72
C LEU A 132 15.65 -20.94 22.06
N LYS A 133 16.09 -21.96 21.31
CA LYS A 133 15.70 -23.37 21.52
C LYS A 133 16.07 -23.94 22.89
N ARG A 134 16.98 -23.30 23.64
CA ARG A 134 17.36 -23.71 25.01
C ARG A 134 16.39 -23.22 26.08
N LEU A 135 15.49 -22.28 25.74
CA LEU A 135 14.50 -21.75 26.66
C LEU A 135 13.25 -22.65 26.70
N PRO A 136 12.48 -22.65 27.80
CA PRO A 136 11.12 -23.20 27.82
C PRO A 136 10.25 -22.60 26.71
N ARG A 137 9.36 -23.40 26.13
CA ARG A 137 8.54 -23.02 24.95
C ARG A 137 7.75 -21.71 25.15
N GLU A 138 7.21 -21.49 26.34
CA GLU A 138 6.48 -20.25 26.68
C GLU A 138 7.39 -19.02 26.62
N GLN A 139 8.63 -19.14 27.09
CA GLN A 139 9.63 -18.07 27.03
C GLN A 139 10.10 -17.82 25.59
N GLN A 140 10.19 -18.87 24.76
CA GLN A 140 10.50 -18.71 23.33
C GLN A 140 9.44 -17.87 22.61
N ALA A 141 8.17 -18.17 22.86
CA ALA A 141 7.04 -17.43 22.29
C ALA A 141 7.03 -15.96 22.75
N HIS A 142 7.30 -15.71 24.03
CA HIS A 142 7.40 -14.35 24.57
C HIS A 142 8.51 -13.52 23.91
N VAL A 143 9.72 -14.09 23.80
CA VAL A 143 10.87 -13.42 23.18
C VAL A 143 10.62 -13.14 21.69
N LEU A 144 10.04 -14.11 20.96
CA LEU A 144 9.71 -13.90 19.55
C LEU A 144 8.61 -12.86 19.35
N PHE A 145 7.62 -12.82 20.25
CA PHE A 145 6.59 -11.80 20.21
C PHE A 145 7.15 -10.42 20.50
N ALA A 146 7.96 -10.25 21.55
CA ALA A 146 8.60 -8.98 21.88
C ALA A 146 9.49 -8.47 20.72
N LEU A 147 10.23 -9.38 20.10
CA LEU A 147 11.01 -9.08 18.90
C LEU A 147 10.13 -8.62 17.74
N ALA A 148 9.06 -9.36 17.46
CA ALA A 148 8.17 -9.00 16.37
C ALA A 148 7.45 -7.67 16.64
N ASP A 149 6.97 -7.43 17.85
CA ASP A 149 6.31 -6.19 18.27
C ASP A 149 7.23 -4.97 18.09
N GLU A 150 8.50 -5.05 18.53
CA GLU A 150 9.47 -3.96 18.40
C GLU A 150 9.68 -3.52 16.93
N TYR A 151 9.57 -4.45 15.96
CA TYR A 151 9.78 -4.16 14.55
C TYR A 151 8.49 -3.93 13.75
N PHE A 152 7.43 -4.68 14.01
CA PHE A 152 6.20 -4.61 13.22
C PHE A 152 5.28 -3.50 13.69
N THR A 153 5.28 -3.13 14.96
CA THR A 153 4.35 -2.12 15.49
C THR A 153 4.64 -0.70 14.96
N PRO A 154 5.88 -0.18 15.01
CA PRO A 154 6.18 1.16 14.50
C PRO A 154 5.88 1.33 13.00
N ASN A 155 6.08 0.26 12.22
CA ASN A 155 5.90 0.27 10.78
C ASN A 155 4.48 -0.12 10.38
N GLY A 156 3.78 -0.80 11.28
CA GLY A 156 2.37 -1.10 11.18
C GLY A 156 1.51 0.14 11.22
N GLU A 157 1.85 1.10 12.07
CA GLU A 157 1.17 2.41 12.11
C GLU A 157 1.30 3.15 10.77
N GLN A 158 2.50 3.16 10.19
CA GLN A 158 2.75 3.78 8.88
C GLN A 158 1.97 3.08 7.75
N LEU A 159 1.88 1.74 7.80
CA LEU A 159 1.08 0.96 6.86
C LEU A 159 -0.42 1.27 6.98
N LEU A 160 -0.93 1.43 8.21
CA LEU A 160 -2.31 1.82 8.47
C LEU A 160 -2.60 3.23 7.98
N GLU A 161 -1.69 4.17 8.20
CA GLU A 161 -1.82 5.55 7.72
C GLU A 161 -1.81 5.64 6.20
N LEU A 162 -0.85 4.99 5.54
CA LEU A 162 -0.84 4.89 4.08
C LEU A 162 -2.12 4.21 3.58
N GLY A 163 -2.55 3.12 4.20
CA GLY A 163 -3.76 2.41 3.82
C GLY A 163 -4.99 3.30 3.90
N ARG A 164 -5.14 4.08 4.97
CA ARG A 164 -6.22 5.07 5.13
C ARG A 164 -6.13 6.22 4.13
N ALA A 165 -4.92 6.70 3.83
CA ALA A 165 -4.70 7.75 2.84
C ALA A 165 -5.13 7.28 1.44
N LEU A 166 -4.71 6.08 1.03
CA LEU A 166 -5.09 5.45 -0.24
C LEU A 166 -6.60 5.23 -0.35
N MET A 167 -7.27 4.85 0.75
CA MET A 167 -8.72 4.68 0.77
C MET A 167 -9.51 5.98 0.65
N ARG A 168 -8.93 7.11 1.08
CA ARG A 168 -9.55 8.44 1.02
C ARG A 168 -9.22 9.20 -0.27
N TRP A 169 -8.20 8.75 -1.00
CA TRP A 169 -7.78 9.37 -2.25
C TRP A 169 -8.85 9.23 -3.32
N ASP A 170 -9.09 10.31 -4.07
CA ASP A 170 -10.16 10.43 -5.07
C ASP A 170 -9.74 9.94 -6.46
N GLY A 171 -8.48 9.53 -6.63
CA GLY A 171 -7.93 9.06 -7.91
C GLY A 171 -7.29 10.17 -8.75
N ALA A 172 -7.42 11.43 -8.33
CA ALA A 172 -6.86 12.59 -9.01
C ALA A 172 -5.49 12.99 -8.42
N GLY A 173 -4.58 13.44 -9.28
CA GLY A 173 -3.25 13.88 -8.86
C GLY A 173 -2.29 12.75 -8.52
N GLU A 174 -1.35 13.04 -7.61
CA GLU A 174 -0.30 12.13 -7.15
C GLU A 174 -0.87 11.09 -6.18
N VAL A 175 -0.39 9.85 -6.29
CA VAL A 175 -0.75 8.77 -5.39
C VAL A 175 -0.14 9.07 -4.01
N PRO A 176 -0.87 8.87 -2.89
CA PRO A 176 -0.27 8.95 -1.56
C PRO A 176 0.93 8.00 -1.40
N THR A 177 2.06 8.52 -0.92
CA THR A 177 3.33 7.75 -0.75
C THR A 177 3.83 7.79 0.69
N LEU A 178 4.70 6.85 1.11
CA LEU A 178 5.22 6.88 2.49
C LEU A 178 6.32 7.91 2.76
N ASP A 179 6.93 8.52 1.75
CA ASP A 179 7.81 9.65 2.02
C ASP A 179 7.02 10.85 2.57
N GLN A 180 5.71 10.91 2.27
CA GLN A 180 4.76 11.83 2.90
C GLN A 180 4.27 11.33 4.30
N VAL A 181 4.52 10.05 4.64
CA VAL A 181 4.10 9.37 5.90
C VAL A 181 5.31 9.04 6.81
N PHE A 182 6.52 9.45 6.42
CA PHE A 182 7.82 9.27 7.09
C PHE A 182 8.33 7.82 7.27
N MET A 183 9.38 7.48 6.53
CA MET A 183 10.24 6.31 6.78
C MET A 183 11.52 6.71 7.54
N LYS A 184 11.48 6.74 8.88
CA LYS A 184 12.68 6.62 9.72
C LYS A 184 12.82 5.16 10.17
N GLY A 185 13.96 4.52 9.90
CA GLY A 185 14.32 3.26 10.56
C GLY A 185 14.26 1.99 9.72
N CYS A 186 14.52 2.04 8.41
CA CYS A 186 14.90 0.83 7.67
C CYS A 186 16.28 0.32 8.13
N GLU A 187 16.30 -0.37 9.27
CA GLU A 187 17.48 -1.08 9.74
C GLU A 187 17.79 -2.26 8.80
N THR A 188 19.06 -2.42 8.45
CA THR A 188 19.53 -3.54 7.63
C THR A 188 19.35 -4.88 8.37
N PRO A 189 19.34 -6.03 7.69
CA PRO A 189 19.28 -7.34 8.35
C PRO A 189 20.36 -7.55 9.42
N ALA A 190 21.53 -6.90 9.27
CA ALA A 190 22.62 -6.92 10.25
C ALA A 190 22.29 -6.08 11.50
N ALA A 191 21.69 -4.90 11.33
CA ALA A 191 21.18 -4.11 12.44
C ALA A 191 20.05 -4.86 13.16
N LEU A 192 19.22 -5.61 12.42
CA LEU A 192 18.21 -6.47 13.00
C LEU A 192 18.80 -7.53 13.93
N ALA A 193 19.87 -8.21 13.49
CA ALA A 193 20.58 -9.20 14.29
C ALA A 193 21.20 -8.58 15.56
N GLN A 194 21.66 -7.33 15.50
CA GLN A 194 22.16 -6.61 16.67
C GLN A 194 21.04 -6.20 17.64
N SER A 195 19.87 -5.75 17.17
CA SER A 195 18.77 -5.43 18.09
C SER A 195 18.11 -6.68 18.64
N VAL A 196 18.11 -7.81 17.92
CA VAL A 196 17.83 -9.14 18.47
C VAL A 196 18.77 -9.46 19.63
N GLU A 197 20.08 -9.27 19.45
CA GLU A 197 21.05 -9.58 20.50
C GLU A 197 20.89 -8.65 21.71
N ARG A 198 20.54 -7.39 21.50
CA ARG A 198 20.16 -6.45 22.57
C ARG A 198 18.88 -6.88 23.29
N LEU A 199 17.83 -7.26 22.56
CA LEU A 199 16.55 -7.74 23.11
C LEU A 199 16.73 -9.02 23.91
N LEU A 200 17.47 -9.99 23.38
CA LEU A 200 17.79 -11.22 24.11
C LEU A 200 18.51 -10.87 25.41
N THR A 201 19.53 -10.02 25.36
CA THR A 201 20.27 -9.59 26.56
C THR A 201 19.41 -8.80 27.55
N ARG A 202 18.39 -8.07 27.08
CA ARG A 202 17.48 -7.25 27.90
C ARG A 202 16.32 -8.05 28.51
N GLU A 203 15.74 -8.99 27.77
CA GLU A 203 14.53 -9.72 28.17
C GLU A 203 14.85 -11.04 28.90
N LEU A 204 15.95 -11.72 28.55
CA LEU A 204 16.38 -12.93 29.27
C LEU A 204 16.47 -12.76 30.80
N PRO A 205 17.00 -11.63 31.34
CA PRO A 205 17.10 -11.43 32.79
C PRO A 205 15.77 -11.15 33.49
N LYS A 206 14.71 -10.80 32.76
CA LYS A 206 13.39 -10.46 33.33
C LYS A 206 12.45 -11.66 33.46
N LEU A 207 12.83 -12.78 32.86
CA LEU A 207 12.05 -14.01 32.94
C LEU A 207 12.18 -14.60 34.35
N PRO A 208 11.06 -14.96 35.01
CA PRO A 208 11.13 -15.69 36.26
C PRO A 208 11.77 -17.06 35.98
N TRP A 209 12.87 -17.32 36.66
CA TRP A 209 13.61 -18.59 36.61
C TRP A 209 12.89 -19.68 37.40
#